data_AF-A0A2D0K119-F1
#
_entry.id   AF-A0A2D0K119-F1
#
_cell.length_a   1.000
_cell.length_b   1.000
_cell.length_c   1.000
_cell.angle_alpha   90.00
_cell.angle_beta   90.00
_cell.angle_gamma   90.00
#
_symmetry.space_group_name_H-M   'P 1'
#
loop_
_entity.id
_entity.type
_entity.pdbx_description
1 polymer ?
#
loop_
_entity_poly.entity_id
_entity_poly.type
_entity_poly.pdbx_seq_one_letter_code
_entity_poly.pdbx_strand_id
1 'polypeptide(L)' 'MLSNRAARRLLGMPYKLSNSKRRVTISLLNLNADTDKHQIPEHLNHSSFISKKRDASSGKISYHSGNAFYPNHLNKNQ' A
#
# COMPACT_ATOMS: atom_id res chain seq x y z
N MET A 1 15.45 18.00 -2.80
CA MET A 1 14.49 17.71 -1.70
C MET A 1 13.65 16.49 -2.07
N LEU A 2 13.58 15.47 -1.21
CA LEU A 2 12.62 14.37 -1.38
C LEU A 2 11.21 14.89 -1.12
N SER A 3 10.24 14.53 -1.96
CA SER A 3 8.84 14.86 -1.69
C SER A 3 8.35 14.11 -0.46
N ASN A 4 7.39 14.70 0.28
CA ASN A 4 6.74 14.02 1.41
C ASN A 4 6.16 12.64 1.02
N ARG A 5 5.71 12.49 -0.24
CA ARG A 5 5.28 11.21 -0.79
C ARG A 5 6.43 10.21 -0.87
N ALA A 6 7.59 10.61 -1.37
CA ALA A 6 8.76 9.73 -1.44
C ALA A 6 9.23 9.31 -0.05
N ALA A 7 9.27 10.24 0.91
CA ALA A 7 9.61 9.92 2.31
C ALA A 7 8.63 8.91 2.92
N ARG A 8 7.31 9.12 2.75
CA ARG A 8 6.29 8.17 3.22
C ARG A 8 6.41 6.79 2.59
N ARG A 9 6.75 6.70 1.29
CA ARG A 9 7.02 5.41 0.62
C ARG A 9 8.23 4.69 1.20
N LEU A 10 9.26 5.41 1.64
CA LEU A 10 10.42 4.81 2.29
C LEU A 10 10.10 4.27 3.69
N LEU A 11 9.19 4.93 4.40
CA LEU A 11 8.78 4.58 5.77
C LEU A 11 7.58 3.62 5.84
N GLY A 12 7.08 3.12 4.70
CA GLY A 12 5.88 2.27 4.68
C GLY A 12 4.58 3.00 5.07
N MET A 13 4.61 4.33 5.15
CA MET A 13 3.49 5.15 5.61
C MET A 13 2.44 5.36 4.51
N PRO A 14 1.16 5.55 4.88
CA PRO A 14 0.11 5.85 3.91
C PRO A 14 0.31 7.22 3.24
N TYR A 15 -0.01 7.30 1.95
CA TYR A 15 0.13 8.53 1.16
C TYR A 15 -0.95 8.65 0.07
N LYS A 16 -1.15 9.87 -0.44
CA LYS A 16 -2.05 10.15 -1.58
C LYS A 16 -1.36 9.84 -2.90
N LEU A 17 -2.04 9.15 -3.82
CA LEU A 17 -1.43 8.66 -5.06
C LEU A 17 -0.77 9.79 -5.88
N SER A 18 -1.47 10.93 -6.03
CA SER A 18 -0.95 12.13 -6.68
C SER A 18 -1.71 13.38 -6.20
N ASN A 19 -1.22 14.56 -6.59
CA ASN A 19 -1.89 15.83 -6.31
C ASN A 19 -3.25 15.97 -7.00
N SER A 20 -3.43 15.35 -8.17
CA SER A 20 -4.72 15.29 -8.89
C SER A 20 -5.64 14.20 -8.34
N LYS A 21 -5.10 13.10 -7.82
CA LYS A 21 -5.86 11.96 -7.27
C LYS A 21 -5.82 11.96 -5.74
N ARG A 22 -6.19 13.08 -5.11
CA ARG A 22 -6.12 13.26 -3.64
C ARG A 22 -7.04 12.32 -2.86
N ARG A 23 -8.12 11.86 -3.49
CA ARG A 23 -9.10 10.91 -2.94
C ARG A 23 -8.62 9.46 -3.00
N VAL A 24 -7.54 9.19 -3.73
CA VAL A 24 -6.93 7.86 -3.81
C VAL A 24 -5.78 7.78 -2.82
N THR A 25 -5.97 6.97 -1.78
CA THR A 25 -4.96 6.70 -0.76
C THR A 25 -4.36 5.32 -0.96
N ILE A 26 -3.05 5.26 -0.77
CA ILE A 26 -2.27 4.04 -0.77
C ILE A 26 -1.79 3.81 0.67
N SER A 27 -2.00 2.61 1.19
CA SER A 27 -1.49 2.17 2.48
C SER A 27 -0.80 0.82 2.34
N LEU A 28 0.18 0.55 3.20
CA LEU A 28 0.81 -0.76 3.31
C LEU A 28 0.09 -1.55 4.41
N LEU A 29 -0.20 -2.82 4.14
CA LEU A 29 -0.76 -3.78 5.07
C LEU A 29 0.26 -4.88 5.30
N ASN A 30 0.36 -5.32 6.55
CA ASN A 30 1.18 -6.46 6.94
C ASN A 30 0.26 -7.64 7.25
N LEU A 31 0.25 -8.63 6.36
CA LEU A 31 -0.63 -9.81 6.47
C LEU A 31 -0.33 -10.69 7.69
N ASN A 32 0.87 -10.56 8.26
CA ASN A 32 1.27 -11.30 9.45
C ASN A 32 0.76 -10.64 10.75
N ALA A 33 0.44 -9.34 10.71
CA ALA A 33 0.00 -8.56 11.86
C ALA A 33 -1.50 -8.21 11.79
N ASP A 34 -2.06 -8.03 10.59
CA ASP A 34 -3.46 -7.69 10.38
C ASP A 34 -4.33 -8.94 10.21
N THR A 35 -5.37 -9.05 11.03
CA THR A 35 -6.41 -10.10 11.03
C THR A 35 -7.35 -10.01 9.81
N ASP A 36 -7.16 -9.05 8.92
CA ASP A 36 -7.98 -8.78 7.73
C ASP A 36 -7.67 -9.74 6.54
N LYS A 37 -7.40 -11.02 6.85
CA LYS A 37 -7.11 -12.06 5.83
C LYS A 37 -8.31 -12.39 4.94
N HIS A 38 -9.52 -11.99 5.33
CA HIS A 38 -10.78 -12.42 4.68
C HIS A 38 -11.15 -11.71 3.37
N GLN A 39 -10.46 -10.63 2.97
CA GLN A 39 -10.78 -9.89 1.73
C GLN A 39 -9.60 -9.76 0.77
N ILE A 40 -8.52 -10.47 1.04
CA ILE A 40 -7.30 -10.37 0.25
C ILE A 40 -7.35 -11.44 -0.85
N PRO A 41 -7.14 -11.06 -2.13
CA PRO A 41 -7.11 -12.03 -3.22
C PRO A 41 -6.09 -13.15 -2.99
N GLU A 42 -6.43 -14.40 -3.33
CA GLU A 42 -5.58 -15.59 -3.09
C GLU A 42 -4.15 -15.43 -3.62
N HIS A 43 -4.00 -14.83 -4.80
CA HIS A 43 -2.69 -14.60 -5.43
C HIS A 43 -1.79 -13.63 -4.65
N LEU A 44 -2.33 -12.86 -3.69
CA LEU A 44 -1.57 -11.97 -2.82
C LEU A 44 -1.39 -12.54 -1.41
N ASN A 45 -2.08 -13.62 -1.05
CA ASN A 45 -2.06 -14.21 0.29
C ASN A 45 -0.69 -14.79 0.69
N HIS A 46 0.16 -15.11 -0.31
CA HIS A 46 1.52 -15.59 -0.08
C HIS A 46 2.53 -14.48 0.24
N SER A 47 2.18 -13.20 0.05
CA SER A 47 3.09 -12.07 0.26
C SER A 47 2.95 -11.53 1.68
N SER A 48 4.03 -11.42 2.45
CA SER A 48 3.94 -10.89 3.84
C SER A 48 3.44 -9.44 3.91
N PHE A 49 3.71 -8.66 2.86
CA PHE A 49 3.26 -7.28 2.74
C PHE A 49 2.46 -7.06 1.46
N ILE A 50 1.35 -6.34 1.59
CA ILE A 50 0.43 -5.99 0.50
C ILE A 50 0.18 -4.50 0.54
N SER A 51 0.01 -3.88 -0.62
CA SER A 51 -0.45 -2.51 -0.70
C SER A 51 -1.94 -2.44 -0.99
N LYS A 52 -2.65 -1.62 -0.22
CA LYS A 52 -4.07 -1.34 -0.37
C LYS A 52 -4.24 0.03 -1.00
N LYS A 53 -4.92 0.06 -2.14
CA LYS A 53 -5.35 1.27 -2.82
C LYS A 53 -6.83 1.46 -2.56
N ARG A 54 -7.18 2.52 -1.82
CA ARG A 54 -8.56 2.93 -1.54
C ARG A 54 -8.87 4.19 -2.31
N ASP A 55 -9.94 4.17 -3.08
CA ASP A 55 -10.49 5.36 -3.72
C ASP A 55 -11.72 5.83 -2.94
N ALA A 56 -11.60 6.98 -2.27
CA ALA A 56 -12.70 7.57 -1.50
C ALA A 56 -13.83 8.12 -2.37
N SER A 57 -13.61 8.37 -3.67
CA SER A 57 -14.69 8.83 -4.57
C SER A 57 -15.61 7.69 -5.02
N SER A 58 -15.06 6.50 -5.28
CA SER A 58 -15.83 5.34 -5.75
C SER A 58 -16.11 4.32 -4.65
N GLY A 59 -15.49 4.47 -3.47
CA GLY A 59 -15.49 3.45 -2.41
C GLY A 59 -14.68 2.20 -2.78
N LYS A 60 -14.09 2.14 -3.99
CA LYS A 60 -13.41 0.96 -4.49
C LYS A 60 -12.08 0.73 -3.75
N ILE A 61 -11.91 -0.49 -3.26
CA ILE A 61 -10.65 -0.96 -2.68
C ILE A 61 -10.04 -1.96 -3.66
N SER A 62 -8.75 -1.80 -3.91
CA SER A 62 -7.96 -2.74 -4.71
C SER A 62 -6.67 -3.07 -3.98
N TYR A 63 -6.29 -4.34 -4.02
CA TYR A 63 -5.09 -4.86 -3.38
C TYR A 63 -4.04 -5.13 -4.46
N HIS A 64 -2.78 -4.83 -4.15
CA HIS A 64 -1.64 -5.00 -5.04
C HIS A 64 -0.46 -5.53 -4.24
N SER A 65 0.54 -6.10 -4.90
CA SER A 65 1.77 -6.49 -4.22
C SER A 65 2.38 -5.28 -3.49
N GLY A 66 2.96 -5.50 -2.31
CA GLY A 66 3.58 -4.41 -1.55
C GLY A 66 4.64 -3.66 -2.39
N ASN A 67 5.39 -4.39 -3.21
CA ASN A 67 6.47 -3.86 -4.05
C ASN A 67 5.95 -2.89 -5.12
N ALA A 68 4.72 -3.05 -5.62
CA ALA A 68 4.15 -2.17 -6.64
C ALA A 68 4.08 -0.69 -6.18
N PHE A 69 3.83 -0.45 -4.89
CA PHE A 69 3.72 0.90 -4.34
C PHE A 69 4.81 1.26 -3.33
N TYR A 70 5.43 0.29 -2.67
CA TYR A 70 6.47 0.48 -1.65
C TYR A 70 7.74 -0.33 -1.95
N PRO A 71 8.38 -0.13 -3.12
CA PRO A 71 9.51 -0.98 -3.52
C PRO A 71 10.70 -0.87 -2.56
N ASN A 72 11.08 0.36 -2.23
CA ASN A 72 12.27 0.61 -1.40
C ASN A 72 12.08 0.27 0.08
N HIS A 73 10.85 0.25 0.57
CA HIS A 73 10.57 -0.14 1.96
C HIS A 73 10.69 -1.66 2.13
N LEU A 74 10.25 -2.43 1.13
CA LEU A 74 10.29 -3.89 1.20
C LEU A 74 11.67 -4.44 0.89
N ASN A 75 12.43 -3.81 0.00
CA ASN A 75 13.83 -4.19 -0.24
C ASN A 75 14.74 -4.00 0.99
N LYS A 76 14.31 -3.26 2.01
CA LYS A 76 15.06 -3.09 3.27
C LYS A 76 14.68 -4.10 4.36
N ASN A 77 13.53 -4.74 4.22
CA ASN A 77 12.94 -5.63 5.22
C ASN A 77 12.82 -7.08 4.70
N GLN A 78 13.48 -7.41 3.59
CA GLN A 78 13.78 -8.77 3.15
C GLN A 78 15.17 -9.16 3.63
#